data_AF-A0AAD5Q1U3-F1
#
_entry.id   AF-A0AAD5Q1U3-F1
#
_cell.length_a   1.000
_cell.length_b   1.000
_cell.length_c   1.000
_cell.angle_alpha   90.00
_cell.angle_beta   90.00
_cell.angle_gamma   90.00
#
_symmetry.space_group_name_H-M   'P 1'
#
loop_
_entity.id
_entity.type
_entity.pdbx_description
1 polymer ?
#
loop_
_entity_poly.entity_id
_entity_poly.type
_entity_poly.pdbx_seq_one_letter_code
_entity_poly.pdbx_strand_id
1 'polypeptide(L)'
;MQTTREAVQTPPTDMPAVAPAPSGPASSTFAAFQFVELSSWSFRLVWLGFLVLHGLCAFYFALNALLYDKTPGSMLEVTFVAYNVGMSMDDYPALTGMHAIFAALHVLLGVTMVLWSLWKRRFSFGPLQELTLDSFNGRRKSKGFFGVEGAHFDEILAVREIVESALQAYQAYRMSQLLVRPWLNRFYVGMLVVNCWMAPLVHLVFHRNELLRRALSLLCDAILDFTAAMVVPAVLMFSYYDRFDPETWGFPNALWYDDVWTVKILSEFQIMLVMSWGDLASRCVFSIGLISCIESAKELIREKPSLSPSTAGAPVTASAPGKGEKQAAASVVAQRRSTGRLRLWESFRHARSQSLRRFLQVLQALCGVLGLVVIVLHVYAESTPRLEQCLIQVNPWLERKPACLFLEWDCHINHDSGGSATVTAEWDKSSPTSRG
;
A
#
# COMPACT_ATOMS: atom_id res chain seq x y z
N MET A 1 91.00 -60.46 -18.88
CA MET A 1 90.94 -59.78 -17.57
C MET A 1 89.47 -59.51 -17.24
N GLN A 2 88.99 -60.10 -16.13
CA GLN A 2 87.80 -59.83 -15.29
C GLN A 2 86.46 -59.39 -15.96
N THR A 3 85.42 -60.25 -16.07
CA THR A 3 84.35 -60.62 -15.08
C THR A 3 83.55 -59.45 -14.50
N THR A 4 82.23 -59.35 -14.79
CA THR A 4 81.09 -59.77 -13.90
C THR A 4 79.69 -59.38 -14.45
N ARG A 5 78.83 -60.41 -14.54
CA ARG A 5 77.37 -60.56 -14.30
C ARG A 5 76.33 -59.45 -14.57
N GLU A 6 75.30 -59.87 -15.32
CA GLU A 6 73.96 -59.29 -15.48
C GLU A 6 73.04 -59.54 -14.25
N ALA A 7 72.06 -58.65 -14.03
CA ALA A 7 70.82 -58.94 -13.32
C ALA A 7 69.66 -58.06 -13.85
N VAL A 8 68.52 -58.71 -14.07
CA VAL A 8 67.22 -58.18 -14.54
C VAL A 8 66.44 -57.56 -13.35
N GLN A 9 65.71 -56.45 -13.57
CA GLN A 9 64.81 -55.86 -12.57
C GLN A 9 63.47 -55.42 -13.17
N THR A 10 62.39 -55.86 -12.53
CA THR A 10 60.95 -55.71 -12.83
C THR A 10 60.38 -54.32 -12.48
N PRO A 11 59.22 -53.90 -13.05
CA PRO A 11 58.61 -52.61 -12.74
C PRO A 11 57.65 -52.67 -11.53
N PRO A 12 57.54 -51.61 -10.70
CA PRO A 12 56.49 -51.50 -9.71
C PRO A 12 55.30 -50.64 -10.19
N THR A 13 54.13 -51.22 -9.96
CA THR A 13 52.80 -50.64 -9.77
C THR A 13 52.82 -49.50 -8.74
N ASP A 14 52.09 -48.41 -8.99
CA ASP A 14 51.18 -47.75 -8.02
C ASP A 14 50.74 -46.36 -8.50
N MET A 15 49.44 -46.21 -8.79
CA MET A 15 48.77 -44.93 -8.99
C MET A 15 48.16 -44.45 -7.65
N PRO A 16 48.25 -43.15 -7.31
CA PRO A 16 47.70 -42.63 -6.07
C PRO A 16 46.17 -42.43 -6.13
N ALA A 17 45.55 -42.73 -4.99
CA ALA A 17 44.12 -42.78 -4.73
C ALA A 17 43.38 -41.44 -4.91
N VAL A 18 42.22 -41.51 -5.58
CA VAL A 18 41.22 -40.44 -5.64
C VAL A 18 40.46 -40.38 -4.31
N ALA A 19 40.48 -39.23 -3.64
CA ALA A 19 39.77 -38.98 -2.39
C ALA A 19 38.23 -39.07 -2.58
N PRO A 20 37.47 -39.59 -1.59
CA PRO A 20 36.03 -39.71 -1.69
C PRO A 20 35.33 -38.36 -1.49
N ALA A 21 34.34 -38.08 -2.34
CA ALA A 21 33.47 -36.92 -2.22
C ALA A 21 32.59 -37.03 -0.96
N PRO A 22 32.37 -35.95 -0.20
CA PRO A 22 31.42 -35.96 0.90
C PRO A 22 29.99 -36.02 0.35
N SER A 23 29.33 -37.17 0.57
CA SER A 23 27.90 -37.37 0.37
C SER A 23 27.11 -36.69 1.48
N GLY A 24 26.88 -35.38 1.36
CA GLY A 24 25.83 -34.69 2.12
C GLY A 24 24.52 -34.71 1.34
N PRO A 25 23.35 -34.93 1.96
CA PRO A 25 22.09 -34.67 1.28
C PRO A 25 22.04 -33.17 0.95
N ALA A 26 21.99 -32.85 -0.34
CA ALA A 26 21.67 -31.51 -0.80
C ALA A 26 20.25 -31.18 -0.33
N SER A 27 20.13 -30.58 0.85
CA SER A 27 18.94 -29.87 1.26
C SER A 27 18.76 -28.74 0.28
N SER A 28 17.86 -28.92 -0.68
CA SER A 28 17.35 -27.87 -1.54
C SER A 28 16.78 -26.77 -0.62
N THR A 29 17.57 -25.74 -0.36
CA THR A 29 17.14 -24.49 0.26
C THR A 29 16.17 -23.80 -0.70
N PHE A 30 14.92 -24.27 -0.69
CA PHE A 30 13.80 -23.37 -0.94
C PHE A 30 13.91 -22.25 0.09
N ALA A 31 13.89 -21.00 -0.37
CA ALA A 31 13.83 -19.86 0.51
C ALA A 31 12.61 -20.06 1.43
N ALA A 32 12.86 -20.42 2.69
CA ALA A 32 11.82 -20.57 3.67
C ALA A 32 11.20 -19.18 3.86
N PHE A 33 9.95 -19.00 3.43
CA PHE A 33 9.16 -17.86 3.87
C PHE A 33 9.12 -17.93 5.40
N GLN A 34 9.86 -17.01 6.02
CA GLN A 34 9.95 -16.94 7.46
C GLN A 34 8.73 -16.09 7.89
N PHE A 35 8.01 -16.50 8.93
CA PHE A 35 6.78 -15.82 9.37
C PHE A 35 7.07 -14.84 10.50
N VAL A 36 6.23 -13.82 10.66
CA VAL A 36 6.25 -12.97 11.86
C VAL A 36 5.45 -13.67 12.95
N GLU A 37 6.17 -14.25 13.89
CA GLU A 37 5.58 -14.95 15.02
C GLU A 37 5.24 -13.98 16.17
N LEU A 38 3.95 -13.89 16.50
CA LEU A 38 3.43 -13.03 17.56
C LEU A 38 3.07 -13.84 18.82
N SER A 39 3.18 -13.21 19.99
CA SER A 39 2.58 -13.75 21.20
C SER A 39 1.05 -13.85 21.04
N SER A 40 0.39 -14.73 21.80
CA SER A 40 -1.07 -14.89 21.73
C SER A 40 -1.83 -13.59 21.96
N TRP A 41 -1.34 -12.72 22.86
CA TRP A 41 -2.01 -11.45 23.12
C TRP A 41 -1.79 -10.45 21.98
N SER A 42 -0.55 -10.33 21.48
CA SER A 42 -0.24 -9.49 20.32
C SER A 42 -1.01 -9.93 19.08
N PHE A 43 -1.15 -11.25 18.85
CA PHE A 43 -1.93 -11.80 17.75
C PHE A 43 -3.41 -11.40 17.84
N ARG A 44 -4.02 -11.47 19.03
CA ARG A 44 -5.40 -11.03 19.26
C ARG A 44 -5.60 -9.54 18.99
N LEU A 45 -4.64 -8.71 19.38
CA LEU A 45 -4.70 -7.27 19.09
C LEU A 45 -4.63 -7.00 17.58
N VAL A 46 -3.71 -7.65 16.86
CA VAL A 46 -3.61 -7.52 15.41
C VAL A 46 -4.88 -8.03 14.72
N TRP A 47 -5.44 -9.14 15.19
CA TRP A 47 -6.73 -9.65 14.72
C TRP A 47 -7.86 -8.65 14.91
N LEU A 48 -7.97 -8.05 16.09
CA LEU A 48 -8.96 -7.02 16.36
C LEU A 48 -8.71 -5.78 15.49
N GLY A 49 -7.45 -5.38 15.33
CA GLY A 49 -7.06 -4.24 14.49
C GLY A 49 -7.50 -4.41 13.04
N PHE A 50 -7.25 -5.57 12.43
CA PHE A 50 -7.72 -5.85 11.07
C PHE A 50 -9.25 -5.91 10.98
N LEU A 51 -9.92 -6.48 11.99
CA LEU A 51 -11.39 -6.48 12.02
C LEU A 51 -11.97 -5.07 12.08
N VAL A 52 -11.42 -4.22 12.95
CA VAL A 52 -11.80 -2.80 13.06
C VAL A 52 -11.55 -2.08 11.74
N LEU A 53 -10.39 -2.31 11.10
CA LEU A 53 -10.06 -1.72 9.82
C LEU A 53 -11.09 -2.11 8.74
N HIS A 54 -11.46 -3.39 8.63
CA HIS A 54 -12.55 -3.80 7.72
C HIS A 54 -13.88 -3.13 8.04
N GLY A 55 -14.22 -3.00 9.33
CA GLY A 55 -15.43 -2.32 9.77
C GLY A 55 -15.46 -0.85 9.37
N LEU A 56 -14.35 -0.12 9.57
CA LEU A 56 -14.22 1.29 9.20
C LEU A 56 -14.30 1.48 7.68
N CYS A 57 -13.62 0.64 6.88
CA CYS A 57 -13.73 0.68 5.43
C CYS A 57 -15.16 0.41 4.95
N ALA A 58 -15.79 -0.64 5.49
CA ALA A 58 -17.17 -0.99 5.15
C ALA A 58 -18.14 0.16 5.47
N PHE A 59 -18.00 0.77 6.64
CA PHE A 59 -18.81 1.90 7.06
C PHE A 59 -18.62 3.12 6.14
N TYR A 60 -17.37 3.48 5.82
CA TYR A 60 -17.06 4.59 4.92
C TYR A 60 -17.67 4.40 3.53
N PHE A 61 -17.50 3.21 2.93
CA PHE A 61 -18.08 2.92 1.62
C PHE A 61 -19.61 2.85 1.66
N ALA A 62 -20.21 2.31 2.71
CA ALA A 62 -21.66 2.28 2.86
C ALA A 62 -22.24 3.70 2.99
N LEU A 63 -21.57 4.59 3.71
CA LEU A 63 -21.98 5.99 3.85
C LEU A 63 -21.88 6.74 2.52
N ASN A 64 -20.83 6.52 1.72
CA ASN A 64 -20.73 7.09 0.38
C ASN A 64 -21.79 6.50 -0.57
N ALA A 65 -22.07 5.19 -0.51
CA ALA A 65 -23.14 4.59 -1.30
C ALA A 65 -24.50 5.22 -0.94
N LEU A 66 -24.77 5.42 0.35
CA LEU A 66 -25.98 6.10 0.82
C LEU A 66 -26.04 7.56 0.35
N LEU A 67 -24.91 8.27 0.36
CA LEU A 67 -24.81 9.64 -0.13
C LEU A 67 -25.29 9.71 -1.59
N TYR A 68 -24.68 8.95 -2.50
CA TYR A 68 -25.07 8.96 -3.91
C TYR A 68 -26.47 8.41 -4.18
N ASP A 69 -26.96 7.45 -3.39
CA ASP A 69 -28.33 6.90 -3.50
C ASP A 69 -29.39 7.93 -3.11
N LYS A 70 -29.13 8.76 -2.10
CA LYS A 70 -30.11 9.71 -1.53
C LYS A 70 -30.04 11.12 -2.11
N THR A 71 -28.95 11.47 -2.78
CA THR A 71 -28.82 12.81 -3.39
C THR A 71 -29.86 13.09 -4.49
N PRO A 72 -30.28 12.15 -5.36
CA PRO A 72 -31.33 12.42 -6.34
C PRO A 72 -32.67 12.83 -5.68
N GLY A 73 -33.27 13.90 -6.17
CA GLY A 73 -34.46 14.56 -5.64
C GLY A 73 -34.24 15.44 -4.40
N SER A 74 -32.99 15.59 -3.93
CA SER A 74 -32.67 16.31 -2.70
C SER A 74 -32.19 17.75 -2.91
N MET A 75 -32.01 18.47 -1.81
CA MET A 75 -31.41 19.80 -1.82
C MET A 75 -29.91 19.78 -2.21
N LEU A 76 -29.19 18.70 -1.88
CA LEU A 76 -27.81 18.52 -2.36
C LEU A 76 -27.74 18.39 -3.88
N GLU A 77 -28.70 17.74 -4.54
CA GLU A 77 -28.71 17.68 -6.01
C GLU A 77 -28.79 19.08 -6.60
N VAL A 78 -29.76 19.89 -6.14
CA VAL A 78 -29.93 21.26 -6.64
C VAL A 78 -28.63 22.05 -6.49
N THR A 79 -27.95 21.87 -5.37
CA THR A 79 -26.65 22.52 -5.09
C THR A 79 -25.55 22.02 -6.04
N PHE A 80 -25.39 20.70 -6.17
CA PHE A 80 -24.34 20.09 -7.00
C PHE A 80 -24.50 20.46 -8.47
N VAL A 81 -25.73 20.48 -8.97
CA VAL A 81 -26.05 20.93 -10.33
C VAL A 81 -25.80 22.43 -10.48
N ALA A 82 -26.26 23.27 -9.55
CA ALA A 82 -26.11 24.72 -9.64
C ALA A 82 -24.64 25.18 -9.64
N TYR A 83 -23.80 24.52 -8.85
CA TYR A 83 -22.37 24.86 -8.71
C TYR A 83 -21.44 23.96 -9.53
N ASN A 84 -21.97 23.05 -10.33
CA ASN A 84 -21.21 22.09 -11.15
C ASN A 84 -20.17 21.31 -10.31
N VAL A 85 -20.61 20.74 -9.19
CA VAL A 85 -19.78 19.98 -8.26
C VAL A 85 -20.15 18.50 -8.32
N GLY A 86 -19.14 17.63 -8.47
CA GLY A 86 -19.33 16.19 -8.60
C GLY A 86 -19.60 15.74 -10.04
N MET A 87 -19.88 14.45 -10.20
CA MET A 87 -20.29 13.85 -11.48
C MET A 87 -21.74 14.17 -11.85
N SER A 88 -22.12 13.88 -13.10
CA SER A 88 -23.51 13.95 -13.55
C SER A 88 -24.40 12.99 -12.75
N MET A 89 -25.66 13.39 -12.53
CA MET A 89 -26.65 12.57 -11.83
C MET A 89 -26.92 11.24 -12.52
N ASP A 90 -26.78 11.18 -13.85
CA ASP A 90 -26.91 9.94 -14.63
C ASP A 90 -25.90 8.86 -14.20
N ASP A 91 -24.77 9.28 -13.63
CA ASP A 91 -23.70 8.38 -13.20
C ASP A 91 -23.86 7.93 -11.73
N TYR A 92 -24.78 8.52 -10.96
CA TYR A 92 -24.93 8.23 -9.53
C TYR A 92 -25.27 6.76 -9.24
N PRO A 93 -26.13 6.06 -10.02
CA PRO A 93 -26.33 4.62 -9.85
C PRO A 93 -25.02 3.81 -9.95
N ALA A 94 -24.12 4.20 -10.86
CA ALA A 94 -22.82 3.55 -10.98
C ALA A 94 -21.92 3.84 -9.78
N LEU A 95 -21.92 5.08 -9.27
CA LEU A 95 -21.19 5.45 -8.06
C LEU A 95 -21.70 4.72 -6.82
N THR A 96 -23.02 4.68 -6.61
CA THR A 96 -23.68 3.91 -5.54
C THR A 96 -23.29 2.44 -5.63
N GLY A 97 -23.41 1.84 -6.82
CA GLY A 97 -23.04 0.44 -7.05
C GLY A 97 -21.58 0.14 -6.73
N MET A 98 -20.66 0.99 -7.17
CA MET A 98 -19.22 0.80 -6.92
C MET A 98 -18.89 0.86 -5.43
N HIS A 99 -19.40 1.87 -4.71
CA HIS A 99 -19.16 1.99 -3.27
C HIS A 99 -19.83 0.83 -2.51
N ALA A 100 -21.04 0.41 -2.90
CA ALA A 100 -21.73 -0.74 -2.30
C ALA A 100 -20.95 -2.05 -2.49
N ILE A 101 -20.31 -2.25 -3.66
CA ILE A 101 -19.44 -3.41 -3.91
C ILE A 101 -18.25 -3.40 -2.94
N PHE A 102 -17.54 -2.28 -2.79
CA PHE A 102 -16.42 -2.21 -1.85
C PHE A 102 -16.86 -2.40 -0.39
N ALA A 103 -18.00 -1.82 0.01
CA ALA A 103 -18.59 -2.06 1.32
C ALA A 103 -18.85 -3.57 1.55
N ALA A 104 -19.50 -4.23 0.59
CA ALA A 104 -19.79 -5.66 0.66
C ALA A 104 -18.53 -6.52 0.70
N LEU A 105 -17.48 -6.17 -0.06
CA LEU A 105 -16.19 -6.86 -0.01
C LEU A 105 -15.55 -6.77 1.38
N HIS A 106 -15.51 -5.58 1.99
CA HIS A 106 -14.96 -5.43 3.35
C HIS A 106 -15.80 -6.17 4.40
N VAL A 107 -17.14 -6.14 4.30
CA VAL A 107 -18.03 -6.92 5.17
C VAL A 107 -17.76 -8.42 5.02
N LEU A 108 -17.67 -8.92 3.80
CA LEU A 108 -17.40 -10.34 3.53
C LEU A 108 -16.06 -10.78 4.12
N LEU A 109 -15.00 -9.99 3.95
CA LEU A 109 -13.68 -10.28 4.51
C LEU A 109 -13.71 -10.27 6.06
N GLY A 110 -14.34 -9.27 6.67
CA GLY A 110 -14.48 -9.18 8.13
C GLY A 110 -15.33 -10.31 8.72
N VAL A 111 -16.48 -10.62 8.11
CA VAL A 111 -17.36 -11.73 8.53
C VAL A 111 -16.63 -13.07 8.39
N THR A 112 -15.87 -13.26 7.31
CA THR A 112 -15.08 -14.48 7.12
C THR A 112 -14.04 -14.66 8.23
N MET A 113 -13.36 -13.59 8.65
CA MET A 113 -12.45 -13.62 9.80
C MET A 113 -13.15 -14.10 11.09
N VAL A 114 -14.34 -13.55 11.36
CA VAL A 114 -15.12 -13.88 12.57
C VAL A 114 -15.64 -15.31 12.52
N LEU A 115 -16.34 -15.70 11.44
CA LEU A 115 -16.92 -17.03 11.30
C LEU A 115 -15.84 -18.13 11.34
N TRP A 116 -14.70 -17.90 10.70
CA TRP A 116 -13.60 -18.86 10.73
C TRP A 116 -12.98 -18.99 12.13
N SER A 117 -12.83 -17.87 12.85
CA SER A 117 -12.32 -17.89 14.23
C SER A 117 -13.27 -18.63 15.18
N LEU A 118 -14.59 -18.43 15.01
CA LEU A 118 -15.61 -19.15 15.77
C LEU A 118 -15.60 -20.65 15.45
N TRP A 119 -15.54 -21.01 14.17
CA TRP A 119 -15.51 -22.41 13.74
C TRP A 119 -14.31 -23.17 14.30
N LYS A 120 -13.12 -22.56 14.29
CA LYS A 120 -11.90 -23.15 14.84
C LYS A 120 -11.76 -22.99 16.36
N ARG A 121 -12.64 -22.22 17.01
CA ARG A 121 -12.56 -21.85 18.43
C ARG A 121 -11.20 -21.24 18.81
N ARG A 122 -10.55 -20.56 17.87
CA ARG A 122 -9.28 -19.85 18.04
C ARG A 122 -9.24 -18.68 17.07
N PHE A 123 -8.52 -17.61 17.41
CA PHE A 123 -8.36 -16.48 16.51
C PHE A 123 -7.60 -16.91 15.25
N SER A 124 -8.14 -16.58 14.07
CA SER A 124 -7.52 -16.85 12.77
C SER A 124 -8.01 -15.81 11.77
N PHE A 125 -7.16 -15.43 10.81
CA PHE A 125 -7.54 -14.43 9.80
C PHE A 125 -8.43 -15.01 8.69
N GLY A 126 -8.54 -16.33 8.56
CA GLY A 126 -9.48 -16.96 7.63
C GLY A 126 -8.92 -18.17 6.88
N PRO A 127 -9.72 -18.73 5.96
CA PRO A 127 -9.36 -19.95 5.22
C PRO A 127 -8.19 -19.74 4.26
N LEU A 128 -8.05 -18.56 3.65
CA LEU A 128 -6.98 -18.27 2.70
C LEU A 128 -5.60 -18.37 3.36
N GLN A 129 -5.47 -17.77 4.55
CA GLN A 129 -4.27 -17.90 5.36
C GLN A 129 -3.95 -19.38 5.60
N GLU A 130 -4.90 -20.18 6.13
CA GLU A 130 -4.66 -21.60 6.41
C GLU A 130 -4.30 -22.43 5.18
N LEU A 131 -4.91 -22.16 4.01
CA LEU A 131 -4.53 -22.79 2.74
C LEU A 131 -3.07 -22.49 2.35
N THR A 132 -2.63 -21.25 2.56
CA THR A 132 -1.23 -20.85 2.36
C THR A 132 -0.31 -21.56 3.37
N LEU A 133 -0.72 -21.69 4.64
CA LEU A 133 0.01 -22.45 5.66
C LEU A 133 0.15 -23.95 5.29
N ASP A 134 -0.93 -24.57 4.81
CA ASP A 134 -0.97 -25.99 4.44
C ASP A 134 -0.18 -26.28 3.16
N SER A 135 -0.22 -25.37 2.19
CA SER A 135 0.62 -25.44 0.99
C SER A 135 2.10 -25.42 1.38
N PHE A 136 2.48 -24.52 2.29
CA PHE A 136 3.86 -24.39 2.77
C PHE A 136 4.35 -25.63 3.55
N ASN A 137 3.49 -26.23 4.38
CA ASN A 137 3.82 -27.45 5.12
C ASN A 137 3.89 -28.72 4.22
N GLY A 138 3.94 -28.55 2.89
CA GLY A 138 4.10 -29.63 1.93
C GLY A 138 2.84 -30.47 1.72
N ARG A 139 1.68 -30.06 2.25
CA ARG A 139 0.42 -30.82 2.12
C ARG A 139 -0.36 -30.48 0.84
N ARG A 140 -0.04 -29.37 0.16
CA ARG A 140 -0.60 -29.00 -1.15
C ARG A 140 0.42 -28.20 -1.97
N LYS A 141 0.37 -28.31 -3.30
CA LYS A 141 1.09 -27.40 -4.22
C LYS A 141 0.08 -26.36 -4.73
N SER A 142 -0.06 -25.23 -4.05
CA SER A 142 -0.87 -24.12 -4.54
C SER A 142 -0.06 -23.27 -5.51
N LYS A 143 -0.37 -23.35 -6.81
CA LYS A 143 0.11 -22.40 -7.83
C LYS A 143 -0.95 -21.33 -8.06
N GLY A 144 -0.97 -20.31 -7.20
CA GLY A 144 -1.80 -19.12 -7.42
C GLY A 144 -1.10 -18.12 -8.34
N PHE A 145 -1.80 -17.58 -9.34
CA PHE A 145 -1.30 -16.53 -10.23
C PHE A 145 -1.02 -15.19 -9.50
N PHE A 146 -1.74 -14.94 -8.39
CA PHE A 146 -1.50 -13.84 -7.45
C PHE A 146 -0.85 -14.29 -6.14
N GLY A 147 -0.34 -15.52 -6.09
CA GLY A 147 0.33 -16.03 -4.90
C GLY A 147 1.66 -15.32 -4.69
N VAL A 148 2.05 -15.17 -3.42
CA VAL A 148 3.36 -14.70 -2.95
C VAL A 148 4.54 -15.49 -3.58
N GLU A 149 4.28 -16.61 -4.26
CA GLU A 149 5.26 -17.42 -5.03
C GLU A 149 5.43 -17.02 -6.52
N GLY A 150 4.76 -15.96 -7.00
CA GLY A 150 4.84 -15.51 -8.39
C GLY A 150 6.20 -14.93 -8.78
N ALA A 151 6.71 -15.28 -9.98
CA ALA A 151 8.00 -14.78 -10.49
C ALA A 151 8.07 -13.24 -10.70
N HIS A 152 6.94 -12.56 -10.57
CA HIS A 152 6.76 -11.12 -10.75
C HIS A 152 6.22 -10.42 -9.48
N PHE A 153 6.17 -11.11 -8.34
CA PHE A 153 5.59 -10.55 -7.10
C PHE A 153 6.24 -9.23 -6.68
N ASP A 154 7.58 -9.19 -6.61
CA ASP A 154 8.33 -7.99 -6.27
C ASP A 154 8.18 -6.86 -7.31
N GLU A 155 7.98 -7.20 -8.58
CA GLU A 155 7.79 -6.24 -9.67
C GLU A 155 6.40 -5.60 -9.59
N ILE A 156 5.36 -6.41 -9.36
CA ILE A 156 3.97 -5.94 -9.18
C ILE A 156 3.85 -5.07 -7.93
N LEU A 157 4.49 -5.47 -6.83
CA LEU A 157 4.49 -4.71 -5.59
C LEU A 157 5.18 -3.34 -5.77
N ALA A 158 6.33 -3.30 -6.46
CA ALA A 158 7.02 -2.05 -6.74
C ALA A 158 6.20 -1.12 -7.66
N VAL A 159 5.53 -1.67 -8.69
CA VAL A 159 4.64 -0.88 -9.55
C VAL A 159 3.47 -0.32 -8.75
N ARG A 160 2.87 -1.13 -7.87
CA ARG A 160 1.79 -0.70 -6.98
C ARG A 160 2.23 0.47 -6.10
N GLU A 161 3.36 0.34 -5.42
CA GLU A 161 3.92 1.39 -4.54
C GLU A 161 4.20 2.70 -5.31
N ILE A 162 4.69 2.61 -6.55
CA ILE A 162 4.88 3.77 -7.44
C ILE A 162 3.54 4.44 -7.77
N VAL A 163 2.55 3.65 -8.21
CA VAL A 163 1.24 4.15 -8.62
C VAL A 163 0.54 4.81 -7.43
N GLU A 164 0.54 4.16 -6.26
CA GLU A 164 -0.05 4.70 -5.03
C GLU A 164 0.65 6.00 -4.61
N SER A 165 1.98 6.04 -4.60
CA SER A 165 2.75 7.25 -4.28
C SER A 165 2.43 8.41 -5.24
N ALA A 166 2.34 8.13 -6.55
CA ALA A 166 2.00 9.14 -7.55
C ALA A 166 0.57 9.67 -7.37
N LEU A 167 -0.38 8.77 -7.10
CA LEU A 167 -1.77 9.16 -6.85
C LEU A 167 -1.92 9.94 -5.53
N GLN A 168 -1.19 9.58 -4.47
CA GLN A 168 -1.17 10.34 -3.21
C GLN A 168 -0.52 11.73 -3.41
N ALA A 169 0.54 11.84 -4.20
CA ALA A 169 1.13 13.13 -4.55
C ALA A 169 0.17 14.02 -5.36
N TYR A 170 -0.56 13.43 -6.30
CA TYR A 170 -1.61 14.14 -7.04
C TYR A 170 -2.75 14.59 -6.11
N GLN A 171 -3.18 13.74 -5.18
CA GLN A 171 -4.15 14.13 -4.16
C GLN A 171 -3.62 15.25 -3.27
N ALA A 172 -2.37 15.22 -2.82
CA ALA A 172 -1.78 16.30 -2.03
C ALA A 172 -1.74 17.63 -2.81
N TYR A 173 -1.41 17.57 -4.10
CA TYR A 173 -1.51 18.74 -4.98
C TYR A 173 -2.94 19.29 -5.04
N ARG A 174 -3.93 18.42 -5.25
CA ARG A 174 -5.36 18.80 -5.21
C ARG A 174 -5.77 19.40 -3.87
N MET A 175 -5.31 18.85 -2.76
CA MET A 175 -5.55 19.40 -1.42
C MET A 175 -4.94 20.80 -1.28
N SER A 176 -3.74 21.04 -1.83
CA SER A 176 -3.13 22.39 -1.80
C SER A 176 -3.96 23.46 -2.52
N GLN A 177 -4.81 23.05 -3.46
CA GLN A 177 -5.68 23.92 -4.26
C GLN A 177 -7.10 24.07 -3.70
N LEU A 178 -7.63 23.05 -3.03
CA LEU A 178 -9.05 22.98 -2.68
C LEU A 178 -9.29 23.00 -1.17
N LEU A 179 -8.31 22.59 -0.37
CA LEU A 179 -8.49 22.41 1.06
C LEU A 179 -8.20 23.70 1.82
N VAL A 180 -9.27 24.36 2.27
CA VAL A 180 -9.21 25.62 3.02
C VAL A 180 -8.59 25.44 4.41
N ARG A 181 -8.57 24.22 4.96
CA ARG A 181 -8.09 23.92 6.31
C ARG A 181 -6.56 23.68 6.31
N PRO A 182 -5.75 24.62 6.84
CA PRO A 182 -4.29 24.50 6.73
C PRO A 182 -3.74 23.31 7.52
N TRP A 183 -4.33 23.01 8.68
CA TRP A 183 -3.89 21.90 9.52
C TRP A 183 -4.09 20.54 8.83
N LEU A 184 -5.19 20.36 8.10
CA LEU A 184 -5.49 19.10 7.42
C LEU A 184 -4.65 18.95 6.15
N ASN A 185 -4.39 20.07 5.45
CA ASN A 185 -3.44 20.09 4.34
C ASN A 185 -2.02 19.70 4.80
N ARG A 186 -1.51 20.33 5.88
CA ARG A 186 -0.22 19.98 6.49
C ARG A 186 -0.15 18.52 6.93
N PHE A 187 -1.23 18.02 7.52
CA PHE A 187 -1.33 16.62 7.92
C PHE A 187 -1.20 15.68 6.72
N TYR A 188 -1.96 15.92 5.65
CA TYR A 188 -1.90 15.09 4.43
C TYR A 188 -0.50 15.11 3.81
N VAL A 189 0.12 16.29 3.73
CA VAL A 189 1.49 16.43 3.20
C VAL A 189 2.51 15.70 4.08
N GLY A 190 2.41 15.83 5.40
CA GLY A 190 3.26 15.09 6.33
C GLY A 190 3.12 13.58 6.15
N MET A 191 1.89 13.08 5.97
CA MET A 191 1.61 11.67 5.71
C MET A 191 2.24 11.20 4.37
N LEU A 192 2.15 11.99 3.31
CA LEU A 192 2.81 11.70 2.02
C LEU A 192 4.34 11.62 2.17
N VAL A 193 4.94 12.58 2.88
CA VAL A 193 6.38 12.59 3.17
C VAL A 193 6.79 11.34 3.95
N VAL A 194 6.01 10.99 4.97
CA VAL A 194 6.23 9.76 5.73
C VAL A 194 6.17 8.56 4.78
N ASN A 195 5.15 8.45 3.91
CA ASN A 195 5.04 7.36 2.95
C ASN A 195 6.29 7.24 2.06
N CYS A 196 6.73 8.36 1.47
CA CYS A 196 7.94 8.43 0.66
C CYS A 196 9.21 7.96 1.41
N TRP A 197 9.26 8.14 2.72
CA TRP A 197 10.43 7.79 3.54
C TRP A 197 10.30 6.47 4.28
N MET A 198 9.11 5.84 4.33
CA MET A 198 8.91 4.59 5.06
C MET A 198 9.82 3.47 4.56
N ALA A 199 9.84 3.22 3.25
CA ALA A 199 10.66 2.16 2.67
C ALA A 199 12.17 2.31 2.99
N PRO A 200 12.83 3.46 2.76
CA PRO A 200 14.23 3.63 3.11
C PRO A 200 14.49 3.62 4.63
N LEU A 201 13.62 4.24 5.45
CA LEU A 201 13.80 4.27 6.91
C LEU A 201 13.71 2.88 7.53
N VAL A 202 12.71 2.09 7.15
CA VAL A 202 12.55 0.72 7.64
C VAL A 202 13.73 -0.15 7.16
N HIS A 203 14.25 0.08 5.96
CA HIS A 203 15.46 -0.60 5.48
C HIS A 203 16.71 -0.28 6.32
N LEU A 204 16.88 0.96 6.76
CA LEU A 204 18.01 1.37 7.60
C LEU A 204 17.92 0.77 9.01
N VAL A 205 16.75 0.87 9.65
CA VAL A 205 16.56 0.47 11.05
C VAL A 205 16.52 -1.06 11.19
N PHE A 206 15.82 -1.76 10.28
CA PHE A 206 15.57 -3.20 10.38
C PHE A 206 16.42 -4.04 9.42
N HIS A 207 17.61 -3.57 9.05
CA HIS A 207 18.52 -4.28 8.12
C HIS A 207 18.83 -5.73 8.53
N ARG A 208 18.72 -6.07 9.83
CA ARG A 208 19.00 -7.41 10.37
C ARG A 208 17.83 -8.38 10.29
N ASN A 209 16.59 -7.90 10.21
CA ASN A 209 15.40 -8.74 10.22
C ASN A 209 14.51 -8.42 9.01
N GLU A 210 14.77 -9.12 7.92
CA GLU A 210 14.11 -8.91 6.62
C GLU A 210 12.59 -9.06 6.67
N LEU A 211 12.08 -9.96 7.52
CA LEU A 211 10.65 -10.20 7.66
C LEU A 211 9.93 -9.11 8.41
N LEU A 212 10.48 -8.72 9.55
CA LEU A 212 9.91 -7.65 10.36
C LEU A 212 9.90 -6.35 9.55
N ARG A 213 10.97 -6.11 8.77
CA ARG A 213 11.03 -5.03 7.80
C ARG A 213 9.87 -5.09 6.79
N ARG A 214 9.67 -6.24 6.12
CA ARG A 214 8.59 -6.40 5.13
C ARG A 214 7.21 -6.22 5.74
N ALA A 215 6.96 -6.85 6.89
CA ALA A 215 5.67 -6.75 7.57
C ALA A 215 5.38 -5.32 8.05
N LEU A 216 6.37 -4.63 8.63
CA LEU A 216 6.21 -3.23 9.04
C LEU A 216 5.99 -2.31 7.84
N SER A 217 6.72 -2.50 6.74
CA SER A 217 6.52 -1.72 5.51
C SER A 217 5.10 -1.88 4.98
N LEU A 218 4.59 -3.11 4.87
CA LEU A 218 3.23 -3.39 4.41
C LEU A 218 2.16 -2.84 5.35
N LEU A 219 2.35 -2.94 6.66
CA LEU A 219 1.40 -2.41 7.64
C LEU A 219 1.36 -0.87 7.62
N CYS A 220 2.53 -0.24 7.53
CA CYS A 220 2.61 1.22 7.45
C CYS A 220 2.00 1.75 6.15
N ASP A 221 2.32 1.11 5.02
CA ASP A 221 1.70 1.38 3.72
C ASP A 221 0.17 1.31 3.81
N ALA A 222 -0.36 0.19 4.32
CA ALA A 222 -1.80 0.01 4.50
C ALA A 222 -2.45 1.10 5.39
N ILE A 223 -1.79 1.51 6.47
CA ILE A 223 -2.29 2.57 7.36
C ILE A 223 -2.29 3.94 6.66
N LEU A 224 -1.22 4.25 5.92
CA LEU A 224 -1.08 5.52 5.21
C LEU A 224 -2.11 5.62 4.07
N ASP A 225 -2.27 4.54 3.29
CA ASP A 225 -3.29 4.45 2.24
C ASP A 225 -4.71 4.56 2.78
N PHE A 226 -5.02 3.83 3.86
CA PHE A 226 -6.31 3.94 4.53
C PHE A 226 -6.57 5.38 5.00
N THR A 227 -5.56 6.01 5.60
CA THR A 227 -5.67 7.37 6.12
C THR A 227 -5.90 8.37 4.98
N ALA A 228 -5.14 8.26 3.90
CA ALA A 228 -5.23 9.13 2.73
C ALA A 228 -6.58 9.00 2.02
N ALA A 229 -7.00 7.77 1.72
CA ALA A 229 -8.14 7.50 0.87
C ALA A 229 -9.49 7.55 1.61
N MET A 230 -9.51 7.33 2.93
CA MET A 230 -10.76 7.22 3.69
C MET A 230 -10.81 8.18 4.88
N VAL A 231 -9.79 8.22 5.73
CA VAL A 231 -9.84 9.02 6.97
C VAL A 231 -9.91 10.51 6.65
N VAL A 232 -9.07 11.02 5.75
CA VAL A 232 -9.06 12.46 5.43
C VAL A 232 -10.39 12.92 4.81
N PRO A 233 -10.96 12.27 3.77
CA PRO A 233 -12.29 12.61 3.27
C PRO A 233 -13.39 12.43 4.32
N ALA A 234 -13.32 11.39 5.17
CA ALA A 234 -14.30 11.20 6.24
C ALA A 234 -14.26 12.31 7.27
N VAL A 235 -13.07 12.78 7.67
CA VAL A 235 -12.93 13.92 8.59
C VAL A 235 -13.60 15.17 8.01
N LEU A 236 -13.49 15.41 6.71
CA LEU A 236 -14.19 16.51 6.04
C LEU A 236 -15.71 16.32 6.13
N MET A 237 -16.22 15.16 5.75
CA MET A 237 -17.65 14.84 5.77
C MET A 237 -18.24 14.99 7.18
N PHE A 238 -17.57 14.46 8.19
CA PHE A 238 -18.00 14.58 9.58
C PHE A 238 -17.91 16.00 10.13
N SER A 239 -17.02 16.85 9.60
CA SER A 239 -16.93 18.24 10.03
C SER A 239 -18.15 19.09 9.65
N TYR A 240 -19.01 18.59 8.76
CA TYR A 240 -20.27 19.23 8.36
C TYR A 240 -21.51 18.55 8.93
N TYR A 241 -21.37 17.41 9.63
CA TYR A 241 -22.48 16.58 10.08
C TYR A 241 -23.47 17.34 10.97
N ASP A 242 -22.98 18.14 11.92
CA ASP A 242 -23.84 18.87 12.88
C ASP A 242 -24.74 19.92 12.22
N ARG A 243 -24.44 20.31 10.97
CA ARG A 243 -25.22 21.30 10.20
C ARG A 243 -26.02 20.67 9.05
N PHE A 244 -25.86 19.36 8.85
CA PHE A 244 -26.58 18.62 7.82
C PHE A 244 -28.01 18.35 8.30
N ASP A 245 -28.97 18.61 7.42
CA ASP A 245 -30.39 18.34 7.65
C ASP A 245 -30.79 17.04 6.93
N PRO A 246 -31.05 15.95 7.67
CA PRO A 246 -31.43 14.67 7.07
C PRO A 246 -32.83 14.70 6.43
N GLU A 247 -33.72 15.62 6.81
CA GLU A 247 -35.08 15.67 6.27
C GLU A 247 -35.09 16.17 4.82
N THR A 248 -34.27 17.18 4.53
CA THR A 248 -34.10 17.76 3.19
C THR A 248 -32.93 17.15 2.42
N TRP A 249 -32.18 16.25 3.07
CA TRP A 249 -30.92 15.67 2.60
C TRP A 249 -30.00 16.77 2.04
N GLY A 250 -29.70 17.75 2.88
CA GLY A 250 -28.95 18.95 2.51
C GLY A 250 -28.57 19.83 3.68
N PHE A 251 -28.43 21.13 3.42
CA PHE A 251 -28.05 22.12 4.43
C PHE A 251 -29.11 23.23 4.48
N PRO A 252 -29.43 23.80 5.65
CA PRO A 252 -30.40 24.88 5.75
C PRO A 252 -30.10 26.05 4.80
N ASN A 253 -31.14 26.61 4.15
CA ASN A 253 -31.03 27.73 3.20
C ASN A 253 -30.21 28.92 3.75
N ALA A 254 -30.29 29.20 5.04
CA ALA A 254 -29.54 30.28 5.69
C ALA A 254 -28.02 30.14 5.54
N LEU A 255 -27.48 28.92 5.51
CA LEU A 255 -26.04 28.69 5.36
C LEU A 255 -25.55 29.02 3.94
N TRP A 256 -26.40 28.81 2.92
CA TRP A 256 -26.06 29.13 1.53
C TRP A 256 -25.98 30.62 1.22
N TYR A 257 -26.50 31.48 2.10
CA TYR A 257 -26.32 32.94 2.03
C TYR A 257 -25.04 33.42 2.73
N ASP A 258 -24.32 32.54 3.43
CA ASP A 258 -22.98 32.84 3.94
C ASP A 258 -21.96 32.47 2.86
N ASP A 259 -21.41 33.49 2.19
CA ASP A 259 -20.48 33.32 1.08
C ASP A 259 -19.20 32.56 1.50
N VAL A 260 -18.70 32.84 2.71
CA VAL A 260 -17.50 32.19 3.25
C VAL A 260 -17.77 30.71 3.48
N TRP A 261 -18.92 30.38 4.09
CA TRP A 261 -19.31 29.00 4.30
C TRP A 261 -19.53 28.27 2.98
N THR A 262 -20.23 28.91 2.04
CA THR A 262 -20.57 28.34 0.73
C THR A 262 -19.32 28.03 -0.10
N VAL A 263 -18.41 28.99 -0.27
CA VAL A 263 -17.16 28.78 -1.02
C VAL A 263 -16.31 27.69 -0.38
N LYS A 264 -16.27 27.65 0.96
CA LYS A 264 -15.53 26.63 1.71
C LYS A 264 -16.10 25.23 1.49
N ILE A 265 -17.41 25.03 1.67
CA ILE A 265 -18.01 23.70 1.54
C ILE A 265 -17.97 23.20 0.09
N LEU A 266 -18.19 24.07 -0.90
CA LEU A 266 -18.10 23.72 -2.32
C LEU A 266 -16.69 23.29 -2.71
N SER A 267 -15.66 23.94 -2.18
CA SER A 267 -14.26 23.56 -2.41
C SER A 267 -13.93 22.22 -1.75
N GLU A 268 -14.39 22.00 -0.51
CA GLU A 268 -14.16 20.74 0.21
C GLU A 268 -15.01 19.57 -0.37
N PHE A 269 -16.16 19.83 -0.98
CA PHE A 269 -16.94 18.82 -1.72
C PHE A 269 -16.18 18.24 -2.90
N GLN A 270 -15.35 19.03 -3.58
CA GLN A 270 -14.52 18.52 -4.69
C GLN A 270 -13.42 17.55 -4.25
N ILE A 271 -13.17 17.45 -2.95
CA ILE A 271 -12.30 16.45 -2.34
C ILE A 271 -13.13 15.22 -1.92
N MET A 272 -14.28 15.45 -1.29
CA MET A 272 -15.14 14.38 -0.76
C MET A 272 -15.83 13.59 -1.88
N LEU A 273 -16.41 14.28 -2.85
CA LEU A 273 -17.18 13.70 -3.95
C LEU A 273 -16.29 13.27 -5.11
N VAL A 274 -16.78 12.31 -5.87
CA VAL A 274 -16.15 11.86 -7.10
C VAL A 274 -16.37 12.93 -8.17
N MET A 275 -15.28 13.51 -8.65
CA MET A 275 -15.32 14.60 -9.63
C MET A 275 -15.25 14.12 -11.09
N SER A 276 -14.77 12.89 -11.32
CA SER A 276 -14.63 12.31 -12.65
C SER A 276 -14.42 10.79 -12.58
N TRP A 277 -14.52 10.12 -13.73
CA TRP A 277 -14.16 8.70 -13.87
C TRP A 277 -12.69 8.42 -13.51
N GLY A 278 -11.77 9.36 -13.77
CA GLY A 278 -10.37 9.24 -13.38
C GLY A 278 -10.17 9.31 -11.87
N ASP A 279 -10.92 10.18 -11.19
CA ASP A 279 -10.96 10.24 -9.72
C ASP A 279 -11.51 8.93 -9.15
N LEU A 280 -12.64 8.43 -9.66
CA LEU A 280 -13.19 7.14 -9.26
C LEU A 280 -12.18 6.01 -9.44
N ALA A 281 -11.53 5.94 -10.59
CA ALA A 281 -10.51 4.92 -10.87
C ALA A 281 -9.35 5.00 -9.86
N SER A 282 -8.88 6.20 -9.51
CA SER A 282 -7.83 6.37 -8.51
C SER A 282 -8.26 5.86 -7.13
N ARG A 283 -9.50 6.14 -6.70
CA ARG A 283 -10.07 5.64 -5.45
C ARG A 283 -10.22 4.12 -5.45
N CYS A 284 -10.61 3.53 -6.59
CA CYS A 284 -10.66 2.08 -6.76
C CYS A 284 -9.27 1.46 -6.64
N VAL A 285 -8.22 2.07 -7.20
CA VAL A 285 -6.84 1.61 -7.08
C VAL A 285 -6.42 1.58 -5.61
N PHE A 286 -6.64 2.65 -4.85
CA PHE A 286 -6.35 2.67 -3.41
C PHE A 286 -7.15 1.62 -2.63
N SER A 287 -8.42 1.41 -2.98
CA SER A 287 -9.30 0.46 -2.30
C SER A 287 -8.84 -0.98 -2.52
N ILE A 288 -8.50 -1.33 -3.77
CA ILE A 288 -7.96 -2.65 -4.13
C ILE A 288 -6.58 -2.84 -3.51
N GLY A 289 -5.73 -1.81 -3.56
CA GLY A 289 -4.41 -1.78 -2.92
C GLY A 289 -4.49 -2.09 -1.44
N LEU A 290 -5.37 -1.38 -0.71
CA LEU A 290 -5.60 -1.60 0.72
C LEU A 290 -6.05 -3.04 1.03
N ILE A 291 -7.00 -3.59 0.27
CA ILE A 291 -7.42 -4.99 0.43
C ILE A 291 -6.23 -5.94 0.21
N SER A 292 -5.48 -5.74 -0.88
CA SER A 292 -4.30 -6.56 -1.19
C SER A 292 -3.24 -6.49 -0.09
N CYS A 293 -3.00 -5.30 0.47
CA CYS A 293 -2.04 -5.08 1.54
C CYS A 293 -2.47 -5.77 2.84
N ILE A 294 -3.74 -5.64 3.22
CA ILE A 294 -4.30 -6.30 4.41
C ILE A 294 -4.22 -7.82 4.28
N GLU A 295 -4.63 -8.39 3.14
CA GLU A 295 -4.57 -9.84 2.93
C GLU A 295 -3.13 -10.35 2.93
N SER A 296 -2.21 -9.64 2.27
CA SER A 296 -0.78 -9.99 2.30
C SER A 296 -0.22 -9.94 3.73
N ALA A 297 -0.57 -8.91 4.52
CA ALA A 297 -0.12 -8.78 5.90
C ALA A 297 -0.66 -9.92 6.78
N LYS A 298 -1.91 -10.36 6.60
CA LYS A 298 -2.49 -11.52 7.30
C LYS A 298 -1.73 -12.81 7.00
N GLU A 299 -1.26 -13.01 5.77
CA GLU A 299 -0.48 -14.20 5.39
C GLU A 299 0.90 -14.26 6.08
N LEU A 300 1.51 -13.10 6.34
CA LEU A 300 2.84 -13.02 6.97
C LEU A 300 2.82 -13.27 8.49
N ILE A 301 1.68 -13.10 9.16
CA ILE A 301 1.57 -13.09 10.62
C ILE A 301 1.07 -14.44 11.14
N ARG A 302 1.80 -15.04 12.08
CA ARG A 302 1.41 -16.30 12.75
C ARG A 302 1.41 -16.15 14.27
N GLU A 303 0.53 -16.88 14.93
CA GLU A 303 0.58 -17.05 16.39
C GLU A 303 1.70 -18.03 16.77
N LYS A 304 2.49 -17.69 17.79
CA LYS A 304 3.49 -18.61 18.36
C LYS A 304 2.78 -19.84 18.93
N PRO A 305 3.26 -21.06 18.65
CA PRO A 305 2.79 -22.26 19.33
C PRO A 305 3.02 -22.08 20.83
N SER A 306 1.97 -22.18 21.64
CA SER A 306 2.15 -22.32 23.08
C SER A 306 2.86 -23.67 23.31
N LEU A 307 4.08 -23.64 23.85
CA LEU A 307 4.67 -24.86 24.39
C LEU A 307 3.84 -25.26 25.62
N SER A 308 2.79 -26.04 25.39
CA SER A 308 2.26 -26.91 26.43
C SER A 308 3.26 -28.04 26.63
N PRO A 309 3.68 -28.35 27.86
CA PRO A 309 4.58 -29.46 28.14
C PRO A 309 3.82 -30.77 27.92
N SER A 310 3.82 -31.27 26.68
CA SER A 310 3.30 -32.60 26.38
C SER A 310 4.46 -33.58 26.32
N THR A 311 4.50 -34.42 27.35
CA THR A 311 4.84 -35.84 27.30
C THR A 311 6.19 -36.20 26.67
N ALA A 312 7.16 -36.39 27.56
CA ALA A 312 8.39 -37.08 27.27
C ALA A 312 8.14 -38.48 26.67
N GLY A 313 8.92 -38.82 25.64
CA GLY A 313 9.37 -40.19 25.40
C GLY A 313 8.68 -40.96 24.27
N ALA A 314 9.29 -40.96 23.09
CA ALA A 314 9.31 -42.14 22.24
C ALA A 314 10.70 -42.25 21.58
N PRO A 315 11.44 -43.36 21.77
CA PRO A 315 12.76 -43.54 21.16
C PRO A 315 12.64 -43.92 19.69
N VAL A 316 13.47 -43.30 18.86
CA VAL A 316 13.69 -43.68 17.45
C VAL A 316 14.59 -44.92 17.45
N THR A 317 14.06 -46.05 16.99
CA THR A 317 14.84 -47.25 16.63
C THR A 317 15.42 -47.08 15.24
N ALA A 318 16.75 -47.20 15.15
CA ALA A 318 17.50 -47.27 13.91
C ALA A 318 17.43 -48.67 13.28
N SER A 319 17.30 -48.76 11.95
CA SER A 319 17.64 -49.97 11.20
C SER A 319 18.21 -49.68 9.80
N ALA A 320 19.42 -50.23 9.64
CA ALA A 320 20.34 -50.52 8.53
C ALA A 320 20.03 -50.19 7.03
N PRO A 321 21.09 -49.94 6.22
CA PRO A 321 21.03 -49.74 4.77
C PRO A 321 21.26 -51.04 3.96
N GLY A 322 20.59 -51.16 2.81
CA GLY A 322 20.76 -52.28 1.88
C GLY A 322 20.78 -51.87 0.40
N LYS A 323 21.95 -52.11 -0.22
CA LYS A 323 22.24 -52.50 -1.62
C LYS A 323 21.65 -51.71 -2.80
N GLY A 324 22.53 -51.20 -3.66
CA GLY A 324 22.16 -50.66 -4.97
C GLY A 324 23.31 -50.21 -5.89
N GLU A 325 24.43 -50.95 -5.97
CA GLU A 325 25.41 -50.75 -7.05
C GLU A 325 24.85 -51.31 -8.36
N LYS A 326 24.33 -50.43 -9.24
CA LYS A 326 24.27 -50.60 -10.73
C LYS A 326 23.58 -49.43 -11.45
N GLN A 327 23.82 -48.18 -11.02
CA GLN A 327 23.25 -46.97 -11.66
C GLN A 327 24.26 -45.81 -11.86
N ALA A 328 25.57 -46.09 -11.80
CA ALA A 328 26.58 -45.03 -11.73
C ALA A 328 27.02 -44.43 -13.09
N ALA A 329 26.87 -45.13 -14.23
CA ALA A 329 27.43 -44.64 -15.49
C ALA A 329 26.46 -43.77 -16.33
N ALA A 330 25.15 -44.08 -16.32
CA ALA A 330 24.14 -43.31 -17.06
C ALA A 330 23.68 -42.04 -16.30
N SER A 331 23.81 -42.03 -14.97
CA SER A 331 23.45 -40.88 -14.12
C SER A 331 24.45 -39.73 -14.24
N VAL A 332 25.75 -39.99 -14.43
CA VAL A 332 26.78 -38.94 -14.48
C VAL A 332 26.65 -38.04 -15.71
N VAL A 333 26.26 -38.57 -16.88
CA VAL A 333 26.08 -37.77 -18.11
C VAL A 333 24.76 -36.98 -18.09
N ALA A 334 23.68 -37.54 -17.54
CA ALA A 334 22.41 -36.84 -17.34
C ALA A 334 22.52 -35.75 -16.25
N GLN A 335 23.30 -36.00 -15.20
CA GLN A 335 23.57 -35.07 -14.10
C GLN A 335 24.48 -33.91 -14.53
N ARG A 336 25.37 -34.09 -15.50
CA ARG A 336 26.21 -33.01 -16.05
C ARG A 336 25.45 -32.05 -16.97
N ARG A 337 24.44 -32.54 -17.71
CA ARG A 337 23.52 -31.70 -18.50
C ARG A 337 22.46 -30.98 -17.65
N SER A 338 21.97 -31.61 -16.58
CA SER A 338 21.02 -30.98 -15.65
C SER A 338 21.70 -29.91 -14.77
N THR A 339 22.94 -30.13 -14.33
CA THR A 339 23.72 -29.14 -13.56
C THR A 339 24.13 -27.93 -14.40
N GLY A 340 24.42 -28.08 -15.69
CA GLY A 340 24.66 -26.94 -16.59
C GLY A 340 23.42 -26.06 -16.79
N ARG A 341 22.24 -26.67 -16.96
CA ARG A 341 20.96 -25.95 -17.07
C ARG A 341 20.55 -25.31 -15.74
N LEU A 342 20.76 -25.99 -14.61
CA LEU A 342 20.53 -25.42 -13.27
C LEU A 342 21.47 -24.26 -12.97
N ARG A 343 22.79 -24.38 -13.26
CA ARG A 343 23.76 -23.29 -13.04
C ARG A 343 23.47 -22.07 -13.91
N LEU A 344 23.03 -22.28 -15.15
CA LEU A 344 22.61 -21.19 -16.03
C LEU A 344 21.33 -20.53 -15.49
N TRP A 345 20.35 -21.32 -15.01
CA TRP A 345 19.14 -20.81 -14.37
C TRP A 345 19.41 -20.09 -13.04
N GLU A 346 20.34 -20.59 -12.23
CA GLU A 346 20.81 -19.96 -10.99
C GLU A 346 21.55 -18.67 -11.31
N SER A 347 22.41 -18.63 -12.33
CA SER A 347 23.09 -17.42 -12.78
C SER A 347 22.10 -16.38 -13.31
N PHE A 348 21.10 -16.79 -14.10
CA PHE A 348 20.04 -15.89 -14.57
C PHE A 348 19.16 -15.42 -13.40
N ARG A 349 18.83 -16.28 -12.43
CA ARG A 349 18.08 -15.94 -11.22
C ARG A 349 18.88 -14.98 -10.32
N HIS A 350 20.18 -15.19 -10.17
CA HIS A 350 21.07 -14.30 -9.43
C HIS A 350 21.26 -12.95 -10.12
N ALA A 351 21.49 -12.92 -11.44
CA ALA A 351 21.60 -11.69 -12.21
C ALA A 351 20.27 -10.89 -12.20
N ARG A 352 19.12 -11.57 -12.39
CA ARG A 352 17.79 -10.97 -12.26
C ARG A 352 17.55 -10.45 -10.85
N SER A 353 17.92 -11.20 -9.81
CA SER A 353 17.81 -10.76 -8.41
C SER A 353 18.71 -9.58 -8.06
N GLN A 354 19.86 -9.43 -8.74
CA GLN A 354 20.77 -8.32 -8.52
C GLN A 354 20.30 -7.06 -9.25
N SER A 355 19.81 -7.21 -10.49
CA SER A 355 19.18 -6.12 -11.25
C SER A 355 17.94 -5.60 -10.54
N LEU A 356 17.07 -6.49 -10.07
CA LEU A 356 15.87 -6.15 -9.31
C LEU A 356 16.22 -5.45 -7.99
N ARG A 357 17.23 -5.94 -7.25
CA ARG A 357 17.71 -5.26 -6.03
C ARG A 357 18.23 -3.86 -6.29
N ARG A 358 19.00 -3.66 -7.37
CA ARG A 358 19.48 -2.32 -7.76
C ARG A 358 18.32 -1.41 -8.16
N PHE A 359 17.35 -1.94 -8.92
CA PHE A 359 16.15 -1.22 -9.30
C PHE A 359 15.35 -0.74 -8.07
N LEU A 360 15.09 -1.64 -7.12
CA LEU A 360 14.38 -1.32 -5.88
C LEU A 360 15.14 -0.28 -5.03
N GLN A 361 16.47 -0.36 -4.97
CA GLN A 361 17.30 0.64 -4.29
C GLN A 361 17.21 2.02 -4.95
N VAL A 362 17.26 2.08 -6.28
CA VAL A 362 17.08 3.33 -7.03
C VAL A 362 15.69 3.90 -6.76
N LEU A 363 14.65 3.07 -6.80
CA LEU A 363 13.29 3.48 -6.52
C LEU A 363 13.15 4.05 -5.10
N GLN A 364 13.69 3.38 -4.10
CA GLN A 364 13.68 3.87 -2.72
C GLN A 364 14.41 5.20 -2.56
N ALA A 365 15.54 5.38 -3.26
CA ALA A 365 16.26 6.66 -3.26
C ALA A 365 15.43 7.76 -3.93
N LEU A 366 14.77 7.46 -5.05
CA LEU A 366 13.87 8.40 -5.72
C LEU A 366 12.67 8.79 -4.83
N CYS A 367 12.06 7.84 -4.12
CA CYS A 367 11.01 8.13 -3.13
C CYS A 367 11.55 9.02 -2.00
N GLY A 368 12.76 8.74 -1.50
CA GLY A 368 13.44 9.59 -0.53
C GLY A 368 13.58 11.05 -1.00
N VAL A 369 14.05 11.24 -2.24
CA VAL A 369 14.18 12.56 -2.88
C VAL A 369 12.81 13.21 -3.09
N LEU A 370 11.80 12.45 -3.52
CA LEU A 370 10.44 12.95 -3.72
C LEU A 370 9.87 13.54 -2.41
N GLY A 371 10.06 12.87 -1.28
CA GLY A 371 9.63 13.40 0.02
C GLY A 371 10.29 14.75 0.36
N LEU A 372 11.57 14.93 0.03
CA LEU A 372 12.26 16.21 0.21
C LEU A 372 11.70 17.29 -0.73
N VAL A 373 11.46 16.95 -2.00
CA VAL A 373 10.85 17.87 -2.98
C VAL A 373 9.47 18.32 -2.52
N VAL A 374 8.64 17.40 -2.02
CA VAL A 374 7.31 17.69 -1.47
C VAL A 374 7.40 18.67 -0.29
N ILE A 375 8.34 18.47 0.64
CA ILE A 375 8.54 19.42 1.75
C ILE A 375 8.90 20.80 1.21
N VAL A 376 9.87 20.89 0.29
CA VAL A 376 10.32 22.17 -0.26
C VAL A 376 9.18 22.88 -0.97
N LEU A 377 8.40 22.18 -1.79
CA LEU A 377 7.24 22.73 -2.47
C LEU A 377 6.18 23.23 -1.49
N HIS A 378 5.88 22.45 -0.45
CA HIS A 378 4.86 22.82 0.54
C HIS A 378 5.32 24.01 1.40
N VAL A 379 6.56 24.02 1.88
CA VAL A 379 7.12 25.14 2.65
C VAL A 379 7.18 26.41 1.79
N TYR A 380 7.58 26.29 0.53
CA TYR A 380 7.58 27.41 -0.41
C TYR A 380 6.15 27.96 -0.61
N ALA A 381 5.17 27.09 -0.87
CA ALA A 381 3.78 27.51 -1.03
C ALA A 381 3.24 28.18 0.24
N GLU A 382 3.50 27.63 1.42
CA GLU A 382 3.07 28.22 2.70
C GLU A 382 3.81 29.50 3.09
N SER A 383 5.00 29.75 2.53
CA SER A 383 5.75 31.00 2.77
C SER A 383 5.14 32.21 2.07
N THR A 384 4.17 32.00 1.18
CA THR A 384 3.49 33.07 0.45
C THR A 384 2.69 33.96 1.40
N PRO A 385 2.81 35.30 1.30
CA PRO A 385 2.07 36.22 2.17
C PRO A 385 0.55 36.02 2.09
N ARG A 386 -0.14 36.27 3.21
CA ARG A 386 -1.59 36.36 3.23
C ARG A 386 -2.04 37.69 2.64
N LEU A 387 -3.05 37.66 1.77
CA LEU A 387 -3.72 38.87 1.31
C LEU A 387 -4.84 39.21 2.30
N GLU A 388 -4.82 40.43 2.84
CA GLU A 388 -5.78 40.86 3.87
C GLU A 388 -7.23 40.86 3.38
N GLN A 389 -7.45 41.15 2.09
CA GLN A 389 -8.78 41.17 1.47
C GLN A 389 -9.25 39.78 1.01
N CYS A 390 -8.38 38.77 1.08
CA CYS A 390 -8.72 37.40 0.71
C CYS A 390 -9.16 36.61 1.94
N LEU A 391 -10.47 36.44 2.12
CA LEU A 391 -11.02 35.71 3.26
C LEU A 391 -10.72 34.22 3.19
N ILE A 392 -10.69 33.66 1.97
CA ILE A 392 -10.39 32.25 1.73
C ILE A 392 -9.20 32.14 0.79
N GLN A 393 -8.01 32.02 1.37
CA GLN A 393 -6.77 31.83 0.63
C GLN A 393 -6.31 30.37 0.71
N VAL A 394 -5.89 29.83 -0.43
CA VAL A 394 -5.17 28.56 -0.55
C VAL A 394 -3.83 28.80 -1.23
N ASN A 395 -2.88 27.90 -1.02
CA ASN A 395 -1.51 28.02 -1.53
C ASN A 395 -1.18 26.81 -2.40
N PRO A 396 -1.56 26.83 -3.69
CA PRO A 396 -1.24 25.76 -4.62
C PRO A 396 0.26 25.53 -4.73
N TRP A 397 0.68 24.27 -4.86
CA TRP A 397 2.07 24.00 -5.23
C TRP A 397 2.35 24.45 -6.66
N LEU A 398 3.63 24.71 -6.93
CA LEU A 398 4.15 25.13 -8.25
C LEU A 398 3.66 26.51 -8.74
N GLU A 399 2.83 27.19 -7.95
CA GLU A 399 2.41 28.56 -8.19
C GLU A 399 3.28 29.56 -7.42
N ARG A 400 3.50 30.73 -8.01
CA ARG A 400 4.25 31.83 -7.36
C ARG A 400 3.36 32.76 -6.55
N LYS A 401 2.06 32.76 -6.84
CA LYS A 401 1.06 33.59 -6.20
C LYS A 401 0.12 32.68 -5.42
N PRO A 402 -0.41 33.14 -4.28
CA PRO A 402 -1.45 32.39 -3.58
C PRO A 402 -2.73 32.45 -4.42
N ALA A 403 -3.63 31.49 -4.24
CA ALA A 403 -4.93 31.52 -4.89
C ALA A 403 -5.99 32.03 -3.91
N CYS A 404 -6.71 33.08 -4.30
CA CYS A 404 -7.90 33.50 -3.57
C CYS A 404 -9.15 32.79 -4.09
N LEU A 405 -9.88 32.14 -3.19
CA LEU A 405 -11.18 31.51 -3.48
C LEU A 405 -12.33 32.48 -3.21
N PHE A 406 -12.19 33.37 -2.22
CA PHE A 406 -13.16 34.41 -1.91
C PHE A 406 -12.47 35.70 -1.47
N LEU A 407 -12.67 36.76 -2.28
CA LEU A 407 -12.15 38.10 -2.04
C LEU A 407 -13.32 38.99 -1.60
N GLU A 408 -13.20 39.61 -0.44
CA GLU A 408 -14.16 40.62 0.02
C GLU A 408 -13.58 42.01 -0.25
N TRP A 409 -14.32 42.84 -0.99
CA TRP A 409 -13.94 44.22 -1.26
C TRP A 409 -14.89 45.18 -0.56
N ASP A 410 -14.46 45.71 0.59
CA ASP A 410 -15.20 46.72 1.32
C ASP A 410 -14.77 48.13 0.87
N CYS A 411 -15.64 48.79 0.09
CA CYS A 411 -15.43 50.16 -0.40
C CYS A 411 -15.31 51.20 0.74
N HIS A 412 -15.95 50.95 1.89
CA HIS A 412 -15.91 51.85 3.04
C HIS A 412 -14.54 51.79 3.73
N ILE A 413 -13.96 50.61 3.87
CA ILE A 413 -12.60 50.42 4.44
C ILE A 413 -11.55 50.92 3.44
N ASN A 414 -11.69 50.58 2.16
CA ASN A 414 -10.71 50.93 1.15
C ASN A 414 -10.78 52.40 0.69
N HIS A 415 -11.75 53.17 1.18
CA HIS A 415 -12.00 54.56 0.81
C HIS A 415 -12.05 54.76 -0.72
N ASP A 416 -12.64 53.80 -1.43
CA ASP A 416 -12.77 53.81 -2.89
C ASP A 416 -14.21 53.57 -3.33
N SER A 417 -14.48 53.73 -4.62
CA SER A 417 -15.82 53.53 -5.20
C SER A 417 -16.06 52.10 -5.70
N GLY A 418 -15.14 51.16 -5.45
CA GLY A 418 -15.22 49.79 -5.99
C GLY A 418 -15.11 49.74 -7.52
N GLY A 419 -14.25 50.57 -8.11
CA GLY A 419 -14.04 50.57 -9.56
C GLY A 419 -13.56 49.20 -10.05
N SER A 420 -14.11 48.70 -11.16
CA SER A 420 -13.73 47.37 -11.67
C SER A 420 -12.22 47.21 -11.85
N ALA A 421 -11.53 48.26 -12.30
CA ALA A 421 -10.08 48.24 -12.46
C ALA A 421 -9.30 48.09 -11.13
N THR A 422 -9.77 48.66 -10.01
CA THR A 422 -9.11 48.53 -8.71
C THR A 422 -9.32 47.13 -8.13
N VAL A 423 -10.55 46.63 -8.21
CA VAL A 423 -10.89 45.26 -7.78
C VAL A 423 -10.15 44.21 -8.62
N THR A 424 -10.09 44.37 -9.95
CA THR A 424 -9.35 43.46 -10.83
C THR A 424 -7.85 43.50 -10.54
N ALA A 425 -7.27 44.69 -10.31
CA ALA A 425 -5.85 44.79 -9.98
C ALA A 425 -5.48 44.05 -8.68
N GLU A 426 -6.39 44.02 -7.69
CA GLU A 426 -6.18 43.22 -6.49
C GLU A 426 -6.36 41.73 -6.76
N TRP A 427 -7.43 41.36 -7.47
CA TRP A 427 -7.70 39.98 -7.84
C TRP A 427 -6.51 39.35 -8.59
N ASP A 428 -5.86 40.12 -9.47
CA ASP A 428 -4.67 39.72 -10.23
C ASP A 428 -3.44 39.47 -9.35
N LYS A 429 -3.37 40.01 -8.13
CA LYS A 429 -2.31 39.66 -7.17
C LYS A 429 -2.42 38.23 -6.67
N SER A 430 -3.63 37.67 -6.67
CA SER A 430 -3.98 36.34 -6.14
C SER A 430 -4.45 35.34 -7.19
N SER A 431 -4.34 35.69 -8.48
CA SER A 431 -4.77 34.81 -9.57
C SER A 431 -3.57 34.04 -10.15
N PRO A 432 -3.50 32.71 -9.95
CA PRO A 432 -2.62 31.87 -10.75
C PRO A 432 -3.08 31.89 -12.21
N THR A 433 -2.11 31.89 -13.15
CA THR A 433 -2.34 32.14 -14.59
C THR A 433 -3.04 30.97 -15.31
N SER A 434 -3.38 29.90 -14.60
CA SER A 434 -3.98 28.68 -15.16
C SER A 434 -5.13 28.17 -14.28
N ARG A 435 -6.34 28.66 -14.52
CA ARG A 435 -7.58 27.89 -14.30
C ARG A 435 -8.20 27.67 -15.68
N GLY A 436 -7.87 26.52 -16.27
CA GLY A 436 -8.52 25.97 -17.46
C GLY A 436 -9.12 24.62 -17.10
#